data_AF-A0A927BWT0-F1
#
_entry.id   AF-A0A927BWT0-F1
#
_cell.length_a   1.000
_cell.length_b   1.000
_cell.length_c   1.000
_cell.angle_alpha   90.00
_cell.angle_beta   90.00
_cell.angle_gamma   90.00
#
_symmetry.space_group_name_H-M   'P 1'
#
loop_
_entity.id
_entity.type
_entity.pdbx_description
1 polymer ?
#
loop_
_entity_poly.entity_id
_entity_poly.type
_entity_poly.pdbx_seq_one_letter_code
_entity_poly.pdbx_strand_id
1 'polypeptide(L)'
;MFFLLSASAIAAGETIRALVFDGRVIVNNRIHDGGEEGAPLYANGHVYVPVRELARQMDGYTSYDPGSRTVYIDQPASGQAKASVHAADQNESLKLRLFSAQSTYAIGEPLRVWATLANTGGRRSPSCTVRR
;
A
#
# COMPACT_ATOMS: atom_id res chain seq x y z
N MET A 1 11.56 -26.70 57.01
CA MET A 1 11.75 -27.10 55.60
C MET A 1 10.53 -26.62 54.83
N PHE A 2 10.65 -25.50 54.10
CA PHE A 2 9.56 -24.86 53.37
C PHE A 2 9.58 -25.38 51.93
N PHE A 3 8.52 -26.07 51.50
CA PHE A 3 8.34 -26.51 50.11
C PHE A 3 7.66 -25.38 49.32
N LEU A 4 8.40 -24.77 48.39
CA LEU A 4 7.84 -23.83 47.41
C LEU A 4 7.30 -24.66 46.23
N LEU A 5 5.97 -24.74 46.11
CA LEU A 5 5.29 -25.27 44.93
C LEU A 5 5.25 -24.18 43.86
N SER A 6 6.12 -24.28 42.86
CA SER A 6 6.08 -23.45 41.66
C SER A 6 4.97 -23.95 40.74
N ALA A 7 3.85 -23.22 40.65
CA ALA A 7 2.82 -23.50 39.66
C ALA A 7 3.26 -22.96 38.29
N SER A 8 3.41 -23.86 37.31
CA SER A 8 3.65 -23.49 35.91
C SER A 8 2.31 -23.11 35.26
N ALA A 9 2.11 -21.85 34.89
CA ALA A 9 0.98 -21.46 34.06
C ALA A 9 1.24 -21.92 32.61
N ILE A 10 0.48 -22.92 32.14
CA ILE A 10 0.47 -23.29 30.72
C ILE A 10 -0.44 -22.28 30.02
N ALA A 11 0.14 -21.36 29.25
CA ALA A 11 -0.62 -20.52 28.35
C ALA A 11 -1.24 -21.41 27.26
N ALA A 12 -2.56 -21.60 27.29
CA ALA A 12 -3.28 -22.23 26.20
C ALA A 12 -3.21 -21.29 24.99
N GLY A 13 -2.41 -21.64 23.99
CA GLY A 13 -2.40 -20.94 22.71
C GLY A 13 -3.69 -21.24 21.95
N GLU A 14 -4.58 -20.25 21.84
CA GLU A 14 -5.75 -20.37 20.97
C GLU A 14 -5.28 -20.54 19.52
N THR A 15 -5.57 -21.69 18.93
CA THR A 15 -5.28 -21.95 17.52
C THR A 15 -6.44 -21.39 16.70
N ILE A 16 -6.20 -20.33 15.93
CA ILE A 16 -7.19 -19.80 14.98
C ILE A 16 -7.16 -20.67 13.72
N ARG A 17 -8.29 -21.31 13.40
CA ARG A 17 -8.48 -22.00 12.12
C ARG A 17 -9.16 -21.04 11.14
N ALA A 18 -8.45 -20.68 10.07
CA ALA A 18 -9.00 -19.92 8.96
C ALA A 18 -9.35 -20.87 7.80
N LEU A 19 -10.53 -20.69 7.22
CA LEU A 19 -10.98 -21.37 6.02
C LEU A 19 -10.92 -20.41 4.83
N VAL A 20 -10.74 -20.93 3.62
CA VAL A 20 -10.95 -20.12 2.42
C VAL A 20 -12.43 -19.74 2.35
N PHE A 21 -12.72 -18.45 2.18
CA PHE A 21 -14.08 -17.97 2.01
C PHE A 21 -14.58 -18.30 0.60
N ASP A 22 -15.72 -18.98 0.50
CA ASP A 22 -16.33 -19.42 -0.76
C ASP A 22 -17.37 -18.44 -1.32
N GLY A 23 -17.56 -17.31 -0.64
CA GLY A 23 -18.47 -16.24 -1.05
C GLY A 23 -17.83 -15.24 -2.01
N ARG A 24 -18.55 -14.13 -2.25
CA ARG A 24 -18.08 -13.02 -3.09
C ARG A 24 -17.89 -11.77 -2.26
N VAL A 25 -16.75 -11.10 -2.45
CA VAL A 25 -16.52 -9.75 -1.94
C VAL A 25 -16.77 -8.77 -3.09
N ILE A 26 -17.56 -7.72 -2.87
CA ILE A 26 -17.87 -6.72 -3.90
C ILE A 26 -17.45 -5.35 -3.39
N VAL A 27 -16.57 -4.67 -4.12
CA VAL A 27 -16.01 -3.36 -3.78
C VAL A 27 -16.12 -2.47 -5.00
N ASN A 28 -16.72 -1.28 -4.88
CA ASN A 28 -16.95 -0.38 -6.01
C ASN A 28 -17.56 -1.07 -7.24
N ASN A 29 -18.55 -1.95 -6.99
CA ASN A 29 -19.26 -2.71 -8.02
C ASN A 29 -18.39 -3.71 -8.82
N ARG A 30 -17.22 -4.08 -8.29
CA ARG A 30 -16.32 -5.12 -8.85
C ARG A 30 -16.24 -6.31 -7.90
N ILE A 31 -16.27 -7.52 -8.46
CA ILE A 31 -16.11 -8.76 -7.71
C ILE A 31 -14.63 -8.96 -7.37
N HIS A 32 -14.37 -9.41 -6.15
CA HIS A 32 -13.05 -9.75 -5.63
C HIS A 32 -13.04 -11.22 -5.19
N ASP A 33 -12.16 -11.98 -5.85
CA ASP A 33 -12.00 -13.44 -5.78
C ASP A 33 -10.64 -13.86 -5.20
N GLY A 34 -9.85 -12.91 -4.67
CA GLY A 34 -8.59 -13.20 -3.99
C GLY A 34 -7.32 -12.90 -4.78
N GLY A 35 -7.38 -12.81 -6.11
CA GLY A 35 -6.23 -12.45 -6.94
C GLY A 35 -4.91 -13.18 -6.60
N GLU A 36 -3.77 -12.52 -6.85
CA GLU A 36 -2.43 -13.06 -6.57
C GLU A 36 -2.04 -13.00 -5.08
N GLU A 37 -2.69 -12.15 -4.29
CA GLU A 37 -2.30 -11.88 -2.90
C GLU A 37 -3.08 -12.68 -1.86
N GLY A 38 -4.07 -13.46 -2.29
CA GLY A 38 -4.74 -14.47 -1.48
C GLY A 38 -6.25 -14.28 -1.40
N ALA A 39 -6.97 -15.40 -1.37
CA ALA A 39 -8.41 -15.42 -1.19
C ALA A 39 -8.81 -14.81 0.17
N PRO A 40 -10.00 -14.16 0.24
CA PRO A 40 -10.59 -13.82 1.52
C PRO A 40 -10.68 -15.07 2.41
N LEU A 41 -10.48 -14.88 3.70
CA LEU A 41 -10.48 -15.96 4.68
C LEU A 41 -11.70 -15.81 5.60
N TYR A 42 -12.28 -16.92 5.98
CA TYR A 42 -13.33 -16.98 7.00
C TYR A 42 -12.76 -17.59 8.28
N ALA A 43 -12.80 -16.83 9.37
CA ALA A 43 -12.39 -17.30 10.69
C ALA A 43 -13.29 -16.67 11.75
N ASN A 44 -13.69 -17.45 12.75
CA ASN A 44 -14.44 -16.96 13.92
C ASN A 44 -15.72 -16.14 13.57
N GLY A 45 -16.43 -16.49 12.49
CA GLY A 45 -17.63 -15.74 12.09
C GLY A 45 -17.36 -14.48 11.27
N HIS A 46 -16.10 -14.18 10.97
CA HIS A 46 -15.68 -12.98 10.24
C HIS A 46 -15.01 -13.34 8.93
N VAL A 47 -15.23 -12.48 7.93
CA VAL A 47 -14.52 -12.54 6.64
C VAL A 47 -13.38 -11.52 6.66
N TYR A 48 -12.17 -12.00 6.43
CA TYR A 48 -10.95 -11.23 6.36
C TYR A 48 -10.55 -11.05 4.91
N VAL A 49 -10.46 -9.81 4.47
CA VAL A 49 -10.09 -9.46 3.11
C VAL A 49 -8.68 -8.85 3.12
N PRO A 50 -7.76 -9.28 2.24
CA PRO A 50 -6.46 -8.65 2.12
C PRO A 50 -6.59 -7.15 1.77
N VAL A 51 -6.13 -6.30 2.69
CA VAL A 51 -6.23 -4.83 2.55
C VAL A 51 -5.44 -4.31 1.35
N ARG A 52 -4.32 -4.95 1.01
CA ARG A 52 -3.48 -4.55 -0.12
C ARG A 52 -4.20 -4.71 -1.46
N GLU A 53 -4.95 -5.80 -1.61
CA GLU A 53 -5.75 -6.04 -2.80
C GLU A 53 -6.91 -5.06 -2.91
N LEU A 54 -7.55 -4.70 -1.80
CA LEU A 54 -8.55 -3.63 -1.74
C LEU A 54 -7.97 -2.28 -2.20
N ALA A 55 -6.80 -1.91 -1.68
CA ALA A 55 -6.15 -0.65 -2.05
C ALA A 55 -5.81 -0.62 -3.55
N ARG A 56 -5.31 -1.71 -4.11
CA ARG A 56 -5.00 -1.83 -5.54
C ARG A 56 -6.21 -1.58 -6.43
N GLN A 57 -7.39 -2.08 -6.06
CA GLN A 57 -8.62 -1.84 -6.82
C GLN A 57 -9.07 -0.37 -6.81
N MET A 58 -8.65 0.39 -5.80
CA MET A 58 -8.89 1.82 -5.69
C MET A 58 -7.78 2.66 -6.34
N ASP A 59 -6.91 2.06 -7.16
CA ASP A 59 -5.68 2.67 -7.69
C ASP A 59 -4.76 3.23 -6.58
N GLY A 60 -4.91 2.70 -5.37
CA GLY A 60 -4.12 3.05 -4.19
C GLY A 60 -3.03 2.02 -3.89
N TYR A 61 -2.32 2.26 -2.80
CA TYR A 61 -1.29 1.35 -2.27
C TYR A 61 -1.36 1.28 -0.75
N THR A 62 -0.77 0.23 -0.18
CA THR A 62 -0.66 0.07 1.26
C THR A 62 0.77 0.14 1.72
N SER A 63 1.02 0.78 2.86
CA SER A 63 2.29 0.69 3.58
C SER A 63 2.05 0.29 5.03
N TYR A 64 3.06 -0.32 5.65
CA TYR A 64 3.02 -0.70 7.06
C TYR A 64 4.21 -0.08 7.78
N ASP A 65 3.91 0.69 8.83
CA ASP A 65 4.93 1.19 9.74
C ASP A 65 5.01 0.28 10.98
N PRO A 66 6.12 -0.47 11.16
CA PRO A 66 6.29 -1.35 12.32
C PRO A 66 6.46 -0.59 13.64
N GLY A 67 6.93 0.67 13.61
CA GLY A 67 7.13 1.48 14.82
C GLY A 67 5.81 1.88 15.46
N SER A 68 4.87 2.37 14.66
CA SER A 68 3.51 2.72 15.12
C SER A 68 2.50 1.58 15.00
N ARG A 69 2.86 0.45 14.36
CA ARG A 69 1.96 -0.67 14.01
C ARG A 69 0.76 -0.20 13.19
N THR A 70 0.98 0.76 12.31
CA THR A 70 -0.07 1.40 11.51
C THR A 70 -0.02 0.91 10.07
N VAL A 71 -1.18 0.54 9.53
CA VAL A 71 -1.36 0.30 8.10
C VAL A 71 -1.93 1.57 7.47
N TYR A 72 -1.22 2.11 6.48
CA TYR A 72 -1.69 3.24 5.69
C TYR A 72 -2.27 2.72 4.38
N ILE A 73 -3.44 3.22 4.00
CA ILE A 73 -4.05 3.01 2.69
C ILE A 73 -4.09 4.37 2.01
N ASP A 74 -3.20 4.57 1.05
CA ASP A 74 -3.08 5.82 0.34
C ASP A 74 -3.69 5.69 -1.05
N GLN A 75 -4.51 6.66 -1.42
CA GLN A 75 -5.00 6.82 -2.78
C GLN A 75 -4.32 8.06 -3.40
N PRO A 76 -3.68 7.95 -4.57
CA PRO A 76 -3.18 9.13 -5.26
C PRO A 76 -4.37 10.05 -5.56
N ALA A 77 -4.36 11.25 -4.99
CA ALA A 77 -5.36 12.25 -5.30
C ALA A 77 -5.33 12.50 -6.82
N SER A 78 -6.43 12.20 -7.51
CA SER A 78 -6.63 12.48 -8.95
C SER A 78 -6.82 13.98 -9.23
N GLY A 79 -6.31 14.84 -8.36
CA GLY A 79 -6.24 16.27 -8.58
C GLY A 79 -5.09 16.57 -9.53
N GLN A 80 -5.41 17.06 -10.72
CA GLN A 80 -4.45 17.72 -11.60
C GLN A 80 -3.92 18.99 -10.90
N ALA A 81 -2.98 18.84 -9.98
CA ALA A 81 -2.17 19.96 -9.55
C ALA A 81 -1.23 20.29 -10.71
N LYS A 82 -1.41 21.46 -11.34
CA LYS A 82 -0.41 22.04 -12.25
C LYS A 82 0.85 22.32 -11.42
N ALA A 83 1.71 21.32 -11.32
CA ALA A 83 3.05 21.50 -10.80
C ALA A 83 3.95 22.13 -11.84
N SER A 84 4.89 22.95 -11.38
CA SER A 84 6.00 23.38 -12.22
C SER A 84 6.98 22.22 -12.36
N VAL A 85 7.39 21.92 -13.60
CA VAL A 85 8.47 20.97 -13.84
C VAL A 85 9.76 21.66 -13.44
N HIS A 86 10.47 21.10 -12.48
CA HIS A 86 11.76 21.62 -12.05
C HIS A 86 12.92 21.07 -12.87
N ALA A 87 12.84 19.79 -13.24
CA ALA A 87 13.83 19.13 -14.06
C ALA A 87 13.15 18.06 -14.90
N ALA A 88 13.60 17.88 -16.12
CA ALA A 88 13.21 16.76 -16.95
C ALA A 88 14.45 16.24 -17.67
N ASP A 89 14.60 14.93 -17.71
CA ASP A 89 15.64 14.25 -18.46
C ASP A 89 15.01 13.13 -19.29
N GLN A 90 15.58 12.84 -20.44
CA GLN A 90 15.06 11.81 -21.33
C GLN A 90 16.18 11.09 -22.08
N ASN A 91 16.02 9.77 -22.21
CA ASN A 91 16.76 8.95 -23.15
C ASN A 91 15.82 8.39 -24.22
N GLU A 92 16.31 7.49 -25.07
CA GLU A 92 15.53 6.94 -26.21
C GLU A 92 14.22 6.25 -25.80
N SER A 93 14.12 5.73 -24.57
CA SER A 93 12.98 4.92 -24.14
C SER A 93 12.29 5.44 -22.89
N LEU A 94 12.91 6.32 -22.11
CA LEU A 94 12.39 6.77 -20.82
C LEU A 94 12.46 8.29 -20.70
N LYS A 95 11.38 8.87 -20.18
CA LYS A 95 11.30 10.28 -19.82
C LYS A 95 11.03 10.42 -18.33
N LEU A 96 12.00 10.97 -17.61
CA LEU A 96 11.88 11.32 -16.20
C LEU A 96 11.51 12.80 -16.08
N ARG A 97 10.51 13.10 -15.25
CA ARG A 97 10.13 14.48 -14.93
C ARG A 97 10.06 14.63 -13.42
N LEU A 98 10.74 15.61 -12.87
CA LEU A 98 10.63 16.04 -11.48
C LEU A 98 9.71 17.26 -11.40
N PHE A 99 8.72 17.16 -10.54
CA PHE A 99 7.69 18.15 -10.28
C PHE A 99 7.80 18.67 -8.86
N SER A 100 7.31 19.88 -8.66
CA SER A 100 7.06 20.42 -7.35
C SER A 100 5.73 21.16 -7.27
N ALA A 101 5.26 21.33 -6.04
CA ALA A 101 4.13 22.20 -5.78
C ALA A 101 4.42 23.68 -6.11
N GLN A 102 5.67 24.15 -6.03
CA GLN A 102 6.06 25.55 -6.16
C GLN A 102 7.46 25.70 -6.78
N SER A 103 7.69 26.79 -7.52
CA SER A 103 8.97 27.06 -8.18
C SER A 103 10.10 27.50 -7.21
N THR A 104 9.74 27.97 -6.03
CA THR A 104 10.65 28.54 -5.02
C THR A 104 10.11 28.23 -3.64
N TYR A 105 10.98 27.85 -2.69
CA TYR A 105 10.63 27.55 -1.31
C TYR A 105 11.41 28.46 -0.37
N ALA A 106 10.80 28.86 0.75
CA ALA A 106 11.54 29.56 1.80
C ALA A 106 12.52 28.61 2.51
N ILE A 107 13.58 29.17 3.09
CA ILE A 107 14.51 28.39 3.90
C ILE A 107 13.74 27.82 5.12
N GLY A 108 13.79 26.50 5.28
CA GLY A 108 13.06 25.77 6.33
C GLY A 108 11.67 25.27 5.93
N GLU A 109 11.18 25.64 4.74
CA GLU A 109 9.92 25.14 4.22
C GLU A 109 10.07 23.71 3.65
N PRO A 110 9.18 22.76 4.00
CA PRO A 110 9.24 21.40 3.47
C PRO A 110 9.05 21.35 1.94
N LEU A 111 9.99 20.72 1.24
CA LEU A 111 9.94 20.51 -0.20
C LEU A 111 8.86 19.48 -0.58
N ARG A 112 7.88 19.90 -1.38
CA ARG A 112 6.84 19.02 -1.90
C ARG A 112 7.16 18.65 -3.35
N VAL A 113 7.94 17.59 -3.53
CA VAL A 113 8.42 17.12 -4.85
C VAL A 113 7.94 15.71 -5.19
N TRP A 114 7.61 15.43 -6.45
CA TRP A 114 7.37 14.08 -7.00
C TRP A 114 8.09 13.91 -8.33
N ALA A 115 8.30 12.66 -8.73
CA ALA A 115 8.73 12.34 -10.08
C ALA A 115 7.67 11.53 -10.85
N THR A 116 7.66 11.66 -12.17
CA THR A 116 7.02 10.68 -13.08
C THR A 116 8.07 10.08 -13.98
N LEU A 117 8.02 8.77 -14.17
CA LEU A 117 8.80 8.05 -15.18
C LEU A 117 7.84 7.50 -16.23
N ALA A 118 8.01 7.93 -17.48
CA ALA A 118 7.18 7.48 -18.60
C ALA A 118 8.03 6.74 -19.63
N ASN A 119 7.55 5.59 -20.11
CA ASN A 119 8.14 4.90 -21.25
C ASN A 119 7.67 5.55 -22.55
N THR A 120 8.61 6.13 -23.31
CA THR A 120 8.38 6.70 -24.64
C THR A 120 8.69 5.71 -25.76
N GLY A 121 9.39 4.61 -25.45
CA GLY A 121 9.51 3.46 -26.34
C GLY A 121 8.18 2.71 -26.39
N GLY A 122 7.70 2.35 -27.58
CA GLY A 122 6.34 1.85 -27.86
C GLY A 122 5.86 0.56 -27.16
N ARG A 123 6.48 0.13 -26.05
CA ARG A 123 5.97 -0.94 -25.19
C ARG A 123 5.45 -0.37 -23.88
N ARG A 124 4.13 -0.45 -23.68
CA ARG A 124 3.44 -0.11 -22.43
C ARG A 124 4.19 -0.75 -21.25
N SER A 125 4.83 0.07 -20.41
CA SER A 125 5.43 -0.34 -19.14
C SER A 125 4.74 0.45 -18.02
N PRO A 126 4.40 -0.19 -16.89
CA PRO A 126 3.68 0.46 -15.81
C PRO A 126 4.49 1.63 -15.24
N SER A 127 3.81 2.77 -15.06
CA SER A 127 4.32 3.98 -14.43
C SER A 127 4.90 3.66 -13.05
N CYS A 128 6.22 3.77 -12.88
CA CYS A 128 6.89 3.56 -11.61
C CYS A 128 7.19 4.94 -10.99
N THR A 129 6.54 5.25 -9.86
CA THR A 129 6.77 6.47 -9.09
C THR A 129 7.66 6.12 -7.90
N VAL A 130 8.89 6.63 -7.88
CA VAL A 130 9.83 6.47 -6.76
C VAL A 130 9.70 7.67 -5.82
N ARG A 131 9.42 7.43 -4.54
CA ARG A 131 9.54 8.43 -3.47
C ARG A 131 10.21 7.79 -2.24
N ARG A 132 11.13 8.55 -1.62
CA ARG A 132 11.77 8.25 -0.34
C ARG A 132 10.82 8.50 0.82
#